data_AF-A0A559PLU1-F1
#
_entry.id   AF-A0A559PLU1-F1
#
_cell.length_a   1.000
_cell.length_b   1.000
_cell.length_c   1.000
_cell.angle_alpha   90.00
_cell.angle_beta   90.00
_cell.angle_gamma   90.00
#
_symmetry.space_group_name_H-M   'P 1'
#
loop_
_entity.id
_entity.type
_entity.pdbx_description
1 polymer ?
#
loop_
_entity_poly.entity_id
_entity_poly.type
_entity_poly.pdbx_seq_one_letter_code
_entity_poly.pdbx_strand_id
1 'polypeptide(L)'
;MEYRKTTKCQHRITANSGYSAQKCYFRDQVKNNKADKNVSVPTPLALYKTVAHNNILKNFIKQQMLKKFLLTIMLIGLISCTQEKKSELDYEIITVDIDNFWNAYDALEESQDSIKTFQNLYIDKASPEFEKFLELRNFTAKQYVNWIKGAPEFWKTIRPLTLKVKNKKKEIDSIYYKMEEYYPNFQAPNICFAISPIQSGGTTDKGLILIGTEIATVNPKTVDISEINGFMKKVFENSFGDIKSLIAHELVHTQQPNGDNENESLLSQAITEGSADFIATLLLEKQSMNSAIFNYGQKNQRKLWLEFKNDVDAGKTFEETDWFYNYNSKRPADLGYYIGYKIAESYYKNSDNKEQAIKDIINMNEPKEFLEESSYGKSF
;
A
#
# COMPACT_ATOMS: atom_id res chain seq x y z
N MET A 1 -40.43 -60.73 21.09
CA MET A 1 -39.61 -60.71 19.86
C MET A 1 -38.41 -59.80 20.16
N GLU A 2 -37.33 -60.23 20.83
CA GLU A 2 -36.27 -61.19 20.43
C GLU A 2 -35.56 -60.71 19.13
N TYR A 3 -34.24 -60.52 18.98
CA TYR A 3 -32.96 -60.94 19.61
C TYR A 3 -31.89 -59.79 19.41
N ARG A 4 -30.99 -59.42 20.36
CA ARG A 4 -29.58 -59.87 20.62
C ARG A 4 -28.63 -59.86 19.39
N LYS A 5 -27.31 -59.58 19.39
CA LYS A 5 -26.21 -59.34 20.38
C LYS A 5 -24.89 -59.06 19.59
N THR A 6 -23.95 -58.29 20.17
CA THR A 6 -22.44 -58.38 20.25
C THR A 6 -21.60 -58.99 19.08
N THR A 7 -20.32 -58.65 18.80
CA THR A 7 -19.11 -58.62 19.67
C THR A 7 -17.85 -58.19 18.87
N LYS A 8 -16.83 -57.64 19.57
CA LYS A 8 -15.41 -57.44 19.17
C LYS A 8 -14.65 -58.76 18.85
N CYS A 9 -13.53 -58.67 18.13
CA CYS A 9 -12.35 -59.53 18.39
C CYS A 9 -11.01 -58.91 17.92
N GLN A 10 -10.07 -58.73 18.86
CA GLN A 10 -8.60 -58.72 18.65
C GLN A 10 -8.07 -60.16 18.76
N HIS A 11 -6.85 -60.45 18.26
CA HIS A 11 -5.76 -61.34 18.78
C HIS A 11 -4.61 -61.35 17.74
N ARG A 12 -3.35 -60.93 18.02
CA ARG A 12 -2.21 -61.56 18.75
C ARG A 12 -1.34 -62.58 17.94
N ILE A 13 -0.06 -62.19 17.73
CA ILE A 13 1.24 -62.91 17.98
C ILE A 13 1.56 -64.24 17.25
N THR A 14 2.72 -64.37 16.56
CA THR A 14 3.98 -65.08 16.95
C THR A 14 4.94 -65.39 15.78
N ALA A 15 6.24 -65.44 16.11
CA ALA A 15 7.39 -65.82 15.30
C ALA A 15 7.72 -67.33 15.37
N ASN A 16 8.46 -67.89 14.38
CA ASN A 16 9.72 -68.66 14.59
C ASN A 16 10.27 -69.43 13.36
N SER A 17 11.62 -69.52 13.30
CA SER A 17 12.52 -70.63 12.83
C SER A 17 12.43 -71.15 11.38
N GLY A 18 13.46 -71.62 10.66
CA GLY A 18 14.86 -72.04 10.91
C GLY A 18 15.30 -73.10 9.87
N TYR A 19 16.62 -73.38 9.73
CA TYR A 19 17.35 -74.45 8.97
C TYR A 19 17.75 -74.18 7.48
N SER A 20 19.04 -74.09 7.07
CA SER A 20 20.18 -75.05 6.92
C SER A 20 20.04 -75.93 5.65
N ALA A 21 21.02 -76.30 4.80
CA ALA A 21 22.46 -76.09 4.61
C ALA A 21 22.86 -76.75 3.26
N GLN A 22 24.15 -76.64 2.85
CA GLN A 22 25.01 -77.72 2.29
C GLN A 22 25.75 -77.46 0.95
N LYS A 23 27.05 -77.81 1.00
CA LYS A 23 28.17 -77.66 0.04
C LYS A 23 28.15 -78.71 -1.08
N CYS A 24 28.90 -78.46 -2.17
CA CYS A 24 29.61 -79.49 -2.94
C CYS A 24 30.95 -78.98 -3.51
N TYR A 25 31.96 -79.86 -3.48
CA TYR A 25 33.33 -79.73 -4.01
C TYR A 25 33.48 -80.66 -5.23
N PHE A 26 34.40 -80.37 -6.16
CA PHE A 26 35.02 -81.39 -7.03
C PHE A 26 36.49 -81.07 -7.31
N ARG A 27 37.27 -82.14 -7.46
CA ARG A 27 38.74 -82.25 -7.59
C ARG A 27 39.03 -83.22 -8.75
N ASP A 28 40.20 -83.07 -9.40
CA ASP A 28 41.10 -84.10 -10.02
C ASP A 28 41.77 -83.56 -11.31
N GLN A 29 43.12 -83.39 -11.38
CA GLN A 29 44.26 -84.32 -11.61
C GLN A 29 44.59 -84.57 -13.10
N VAL A 30 45.86 -84.33 -13.51
CA VAL A 30 46.82 -85.25 -14.22
C VAL A 30 47.96 -84.51 -15.00
N LYS A 31 49.21 -84.79 -14.55
CA LYS A 31 50.57 -85.00 -15.13
C LYS A 31 51.14 -84.35 -16.43
N ASN A 32 52.40 -83.87 -16.25
CA ASN A 32 53.68 -83.97 -17.02
C ASN A 32 53.84 -83.49 -18.49
N ASN A 33 54.76 -82.52 -18.72
CA ASN A 33 56.06 -82.73 -19.43
C ASN A 33 56.97 -81.47 -19.46
N LYS A 34 58.29 -81.71 -19.55
CA LYS A 34 59.45 -80.79 -19.55
C LYS A 34 59.52 -79.85 -20.78
N ALA A 35 60.09 -78.65 -20.63
CA ALA A 35 61.28 -78.14 -21.35
C ALA A 35 61.51 -76.62 -21.13
N ASP A 36 62.77 -76.20 -21.25
CA ASP A 36 63.37 -74.90 -20.93
C ASP A 36 62.82 -73.67 -21.68
N LYS A 37 62.84 -72.49 -21.03
CA LYS A 37 63.74 -71.35 -21.33
C LYS A 37 63.28 -70.04 -20.66
N ASN A 38 64.28 -69.30 -20.18
CA ASN A 38 64.26 -67.99 -19.51
C ASN A 38 63.29 -66.95 -20.10
N VAL A 39 62.37 -66.45 -19.26
CA VAL A 39 61.86 -65.07 -19.34
C VAL A 39 61.63 -64.58 -17.90
N SER A 40 62.26 -63.46 -17.55
CA SER A 40 62.13 -62.78 -16.25
C SER A 40 60.70 -62.24 -16.06
N VAL A 41 59.96 -62.83 -15.12
CA VAL A 41 58.64 -62.35 -14.68
C VAL A 41 58.84 -61.31 -13.55
N PRO A 42 58.21 -60.12 -13.60
CA PRO A 42 58.28 -59.16 -12.50
C PRO A 42 57.62 -59.72 -11.23
N THR A 43 58.22 -59.45 -10.08
CA THR A 43 57.75 -59.92 -8.77
C THR A 43 56.33 -59.39 -8.42
N PRO A 44 55.53 -60.14 -7.62
CA PRO A 44 54.12 -59.85 -7.31
C PRO A 44 53.84 -58.47 -6.67
N LEU A 45 54.87 -57.78 -6.17
CA LEU A 45 54.73 -56.49 -5.49
C LEU A 45 54.43 -55.32 -6.46
N ALA A 46 54.81 -55.44 -7.74
CA ALA A 46 54.62 -54.38 -8.73
C ALA A 46 53.17 -54.27 -9.26
N LEU A 47 52.45 -55.39 -9.31
CA LEU A 47 51.04 -55.47 -9.74
C LEU A 47 50.05 -55.00 -8.65
N TYR A 48 50.35 -55.26 -7.38
CA TYR A 48 49.50 -54.80 -6.27
C TYR A 48 49.55 -53.28 -6.07
N LYS A 49 50.71 -52.64 -6.27
CA LYS A 49 50.83 -51.17 -6.16
C LYS A 49 50.04 -50.45 -7.25
N THR A 50 50.01 -50.95 -8.48
CA THR A 50 49.30 -50.31 -9.61
C THR A 50 47.78 -50.43 -9.50
N VAL A 51 47.25 -51.57 -9.05
CA VAL A 51 45.80 -51.73 -8.85
C VAL A 51 45.29 -50.91 -7.67
N ALA A 52 46.04 -50.87 -6.56
CA ALA A 52 45.70 -50.04 -5.40
C ALA A 52 45.75 -48.53 -5.73
N HIS A 53 46.77 -48.07 -6.48
CA HIS A 53 46.85 -46.67 -6.92
C HIS A 53 45.68 -46.28 -7.84
N ASN A 54 45.31 -47.16 -8.78
CA ASN A 54 44.19 -46.91 -9.68
C ASN A 54 42.83 -46.85 -8.95
N ASN A 55 42.63 -47.67 -7.91
CA ASN A 55 41.40 -47.64 -7.11
C ASN A 55 41.33 -46.41 -6.19
N ILE A 56 42.45 -45.98 -5.62
CA ILE A 56 42.53 -44.75 -4.81
C ILE A 56 42.27 -43.53 -5.70
N LEU A 57 42.88 -43.47 -6.89
CA LEU A 57 42.68 -42.37 -7.83
C LEU A 57 41.22 -42.32 -8.33
N LYS A 58 40.61 -43.47 -8.65
CA LYS A 58 39.19 -43.55 -9.01
C LYS A 58 38.26 -43.10 -7.89
N ASN A 59 38.55 -43.49 -6.64
CA ASN A 59 37.76 -43.06 -5.48
C ASN A 59 37.93 -41.57 -5.18
N PHE A 60 39.13 -41.02 -5.36
CA PHE A 60 39.40 -39.60 -5.20
C PHE A 60 38.70 -38.75 -6.27
N ILE A 61 38.74 -39.18 -7.53
CA ILE A 61 38.00 -38.54 -8.63
C ILE A 61 36.50 -38.65 -8.39
N LYS A 62 35.99 -39.81 -7.96
CA LYS A 62 34.57 -40.00 -7.64
C LYS A 62 34.12 -39.11 -6.48
N GLN A 63 34.95 -38.93 -5.45
CA GLN A 63 34.68 -37.99 -4.35
C GLN A 63 34.71 -36.52 -4.82
N GLN A 64 35.65 -36.13 -5.68
CA GLN A 64 35.67 -34.77 -6.24
C GLN A 64 34.46 -34.52 -7.14
N MET A 65 34.07 -35.50 -7.96
CA MET A 65 32.88 -35.43 -8.81
C MET A 65 31.60 -35.35 -7.96
N LEU A 66 31.50 -36.11 -6.87
CA LEU A 66 30.35 -36.07 -5.94
C LEU A 66 30.29 -34.74 -5.19
N LYS A 67 31.44 -34.19 -4.76
CA LYS A 67 31.51 -32.86 -4.12
C LYS A 67 31.14 -31.74 -5.08
N LYS A 68 31.61 -31.79 -6.33
CA LYS A 68 31.21 -30.83 -7.38
C LYS A 68 29.73 -30.94 -7.67
N PHE A 69 29.19 -32.15 -7.81
CA PHE A 69 27.77 -32.42 -8.03
C PHE A 69 26.90 -31.89 -6.87
N LEU A 70 27.30 -32.12 -5.62
CA LEU A 70 26.63 -31.56 -4.44
C LEU A 70 26.70 -30.04 -4.39
N LEU A 71 27.83 -29.43 -4.75
CA LEU A 71 27.97 -27.96 -4.81
C LEU A 71 27.09 -27.36 -5.92
N THR A 72 26.95 -28.04 -7.06
CA THR A 72 26.07 -27.62 -8.16
C THR A 72 24.59 -27.74 -7.77
N ILE A 73 24.18 -28.79 -7.06
CA ILE A 73 22.81 -28.91 -6.52
C ILE A 73 22.51 -27.80 -5.52
N MET A 74 23.48 -27.45 -4.66
CA MET A 74 23.34 -26.38 -3.67
C MET A 74 23.27 -24.99 -4.34
N LEU A 75 23.99 -24.77 -5.46
CA LEU A 75 23.88 -23.55 -6.25
C LEU A 75 22.54 -23.45 -7.02
N ILE A 76 22.01 -24.56 -7.52
CA ILE A 76 20.72 -24.59 -8.23
C ILE A 76 19.56 -24.37 -7.25
N GLY A 77 19.67 -24.87 -6.00
CA GLY A 77 18.68 -24.64 -4.95
C GLY A 77 18.56 -23.20 -4.46
N LEU A 78 19.55 -22.34 -4.73
CA LEU A 78 19.51 -20.90 -4.40
C LEU A 78 18.88 -20.04 -5.51
N ILE A 79 18.64 -20.59 -6.71
CA ILE A 79 18.08 -19.85 -7.85
C ILE A 79 16.56 -20.03 -7.95
N SER A 80 15.97 -20.97 -7.21
CA SER A 80 14.51 -21.08 -7.07
C SER A 80 13.97 -20.12 -6.02
N CYS A 81 14.36 -18.85 -6.11
CA CYS A 81 13.51 -17.78 -5.58
C CYS A 81 12.39 -17.63 -6.61
N THR A 82 11.32 -18.40 -6.45
CA THR A 82 10.07 -18.10 -7.14
C THR A 82 9.69 -16.70 -6.69
N GLN A 83 9.92 -15.70 -7.54
CA GLN A 83 9.18 -14.45 -7.43
C GLN A 83 7.71 -14.86 -7.53
N GLU A 84 7.06 -14.98 -6.37
CA GLU A 84 5.61 -14.88 -6.34
C GLU A 84 5.29 -13.58 -7.08
N LYS A 85 4.68 -13.73 -8.25
CA LYS A 85 4.20 -12.60 -9.02
C LYS A 85 3.15 -11.96 -8.12
N LYS A 86 3.53 -10.92 -7.37
CA LYS A 86 2.63 -10.13 -6.54
C LYS A 86 1.40 -9.86 -7.40
N SER A 87 0.22 -10.29 -6.94
CA SER A 87 -0.99 -10.12 -7.74
C SER A 87 -1.11 -8.65 -8.08
N GLU A 88 -1.28 -8.35 -9.36
CA GLU A 88 -1.50 -6.98 -9.79
C GLU A 88 -2.78 -6.50 -9.12
N LEU A 89 -2.69 -5.36 -8.43
CA LEU A 89 -3.85 -4.77 -7.76
C LEU A 89 -4.89 -4.39 -8.82
N ASP A 90 -6.12 -4.83 -8.61
CA ASP A 90 -7.24 -4.58 -9.52
C ASP A 90 -7.87 -3.23 -9.18
N TYR A 91 -7.45 -2.18 -9.90
CA TYR A 91 -8.00 -0.83 -9.80
C TYR A 91 -7.75 -0.03 -11.07
N GLU A 92 -8.60 0.96 -11.31
CA GLU A 92 -8.52 1.86 -12.46
C GLU A 92 -8.16 3.30 -12.06
N ILE A 93 -7.44 3.99 -12.96
CA ILE A 93 -7.20 5.43 -12.90
C ILE A 93 -7.95 6.07 -14.06
N ILE A 94 -9.06 6.75 -13.74
CA ILE A 94 -9.95 7.40 -14.68
C ILE A 94 -9.51 8.85 -14.85
N THR A 95 -9.16 9.25 -16.07
CA THR A 95 -8.76 10.64 -16.40
C THR A 95 -9.48 11.21 -17.62
N VAL A 96 -10.45 10.49 -18.18
CA VAL A 96 -11.16 10.92 -19.40
C VAL A 96 -11.88 12.26 -19.20
N ASP A 97 -12.33 12.54 -17.97
CA ASP A 97 -13.01 13.78 -17.63
C ASP A 97 -12.08 14.99 -17.66
N ILE A 98 -10.77 14.81 -17.48
CA ILE A 98 -9.80 15.89 -17.71
C ILE A 98 -9.82 16.33 -19.17
N ASP A 99 -9.84 15.38 -20.10
CA ASP A 99 -9.90 15.68 -21.53
C ASP A 99 -11.26 16.29 -21.91
N ASN A 100 -12.37 15.76 -21.35
CA ASN A 100 -13.71 16.33 -21.56
C ASN A 100 -13.80 17.78 -21.06
N PHE A 101 -13.23 18.09 -19.89
CA PHE A 101 -13.20 19.46 -19.35
C PHE A 101 -12.47 20.40 -20.31
N TRP A 102 -11.27 20.05 -20.78
CA TRP A 102 -10.49 20.94 -21.64
C TRP A 102 -11.12 21.10 -23.02
N ASN A 103 -11.79 20.07 -23.54
CA ASN A 103 -12.60 20.19 -24.75
C ASN A 103 -13.78 21.16 -24.55
N ALA A 104 -14.46 21.09 -23.41
CA ALA A 104 -15.54 22.01 -23.08
C ALA A 104 -15.04 23.44 -22.85
N TYR A 105 -13.88 23.60 -22.18
CA TYR A 105 -13.21 24.88 -21.96
C TYR A 105 -12.85 25.57 -23.27
N ASP A 106 -12.20 24.86 -24.20
CA ASP A 106 -11.77 25.42 -25.49
C ASP A 106 -12.99 25.80 -26.35
N ALA A 107 -14.08 25.04 -26.26
CA ALA A 107 -15.33 25.34 -26.96
C ALA A 107 -16.03 26.62 -26.46
N LEU A 108 -15.66 27.17 -25.30
CA LEU A 108 -16.29 28.39 -24.75
C LEU A 108 -15.98 29.64 -25.58
N GLU A 109 -14.87 29.68 -26.31
CA GLU A 109 -14.45 30.85 -27.11
C GLU A 109 -15.49 31.18 -28.20
N GLU A 110 -15.98 30.16 -28.91
CA GLU A 110 -16.95 30.29 -30.01
C GLU A 110 -18.42 30.08 -29.58
N SER A 111 -18.63 29.83 -28.29
CA SER A 111 -19.94 29.41 -27.76
C SER A 111 -20.92 30.57 -27.60
N GLN A 112 -22.09 30.46 -28.25
CA GLN A 112 -23.21 31.40 -28.06
C GLN A 112 -23.93 31.22 -26.71
N ASP A 113 -23.95 30.00 -26.17
CA ASP A 113 -24.50 29.68 -24.84
C ASP A 113 -23.48 28.89 -24.03
N SER A 114 -22.64 29.61 -23.27
CA SER A 114 -21.56 29.01 -22.50
C SER A 114 -22.04 27.92 -21.52
N ILE A 115 -23.22 28.10 -20.90
CA ILE A 115 -23.73 27.16 -19.90
C ILE A 115 -24.14 25.87 -20.59
N LYS A 116 -24.91 25.96 -21.68
CA LYS A 116 -25.33 24.78 -22.45
C LYS A 116 -24.16 24.06 -23.09
N THR A 117 -23.17 24.79 -23.62
CA THR A 117 -21.94 24.20 -24.17
C THR A 117 -21.22 23.39 -23.11
N PHE A 118 -21.04 23.94 -21.91
CA PHE A 118 -20.34 23.25 -20.83
C PHE A 118 -21.14 22.05 -20.27
N GLN A 119 -22.46 22.18 -20.17
CA GLN A 119 -23.35 21.07 -19.82
C GLN A 119 -23.16 19.90 -20.79
N ASN A 120 -23.29 20.14 -22.10
CA ASN A 120 -23.26 19.10 -23.12
C ASN A 120 -21.88 18.45 -23.31
N LEU A 121 -20.80 19.23 -23.14
CA LEU A 121 -19.44 18.77 -23.45
C LEU A 121 -18.68 18.23 -22.24
N TYR A 122 -19.11 18.56 -21.02
CA TYR A 122 -18.44 18.08 -19.81
C TYR A 122 -19.37 17.31 -18.88
N ILE A 123 -20.45 17.94 -18.39
CA ILE A 123 -21.33 17.30 -17.38
C ILE A 123 -22.08 16.11 -17.97
N ASP A 124 -22.69 16.25 -19.15
CA ASP A 124 -23.42 15.16 -19.82
C ASP A 124 -22.49 14.08 -20.40
N LYS A 125 -21.18 14.32 -20.39
CA LYS A 125 -20.14 13.38 -20.81
C LYS A 125 -19.33 12.79 -19.65
N ALA A 126 -19.79 13.00 -18.42
CA ALA A 126 -19.11 12.50 -17.25
C ALA A 126 -18.94 10.98 -17.33
N SER A 127 -17.76 10.49 -16.94
CA SER A 127 -17.60 9.07 -16.63
C SER A 127 -18.52 8.64 -15.48
N PRO A 128 -18.86 7.35 -15.33
CA PRO A 128 -19.65 6.86 -14.21
C PRO A 128 -19.07 7.26 -12.83
N GLU A 129 -17.76 7.29 -12.71
CA GLU A 129 -17.06 7.73 -11.50
C GLU A 129 -17.19 9.25 -11.29
N PHE A 130 -17.09 10.05 -12.35
CA PHE A 130 -17.27 11.49 -12.23
C PHE A 130 -18.74 11.88 -11.95
N GLU A 131 -19.72 11.12 -12.43
CA GLU A 131 -21.14 11.29 -12.06
C GLU A 131 -21.32 11.24 -10.53
N LYS A 132 -20.61 10.36 -9.82
CA LYS A 132 -20.64 10.33 -8.34
C LYS A 132 -20.15 11.64 -7.74
N PHE A 133 -19.10 12.22 -8.30
CA PHE A 133 -18.58 13.50 -7.81
C PHE A 133 -19.56 14.65 -8.05
N LEU A 134 -20.20 14.68 -9.22
CA LEU A 134 -21.24 15.64 -9.55
C LEU A 134 -22.42 15.55 -8.57
N GLU A 135 -22.87 14.34 -8.25
CA GLU A 135 -23.94 14.05 -7.28
C GLU A 135 -23.57 14.52 -5.86
N LEU A 136 -22.39 14.13 -5.37
CA LEU A 136 -21.94 14.41 -4.00
C LEU A 136 -21.74 15.90 -3.71
N ARG A 137 -21.49 16.72 -4.73
CA ARG A 137 -21.18 18.14 -4.55
C ARG A 137 -22.14 19.08 -5.28
N ASN A 138 -23.15 18.54 -5.97
CA ASN A 138 -24.15 19.29 -6.72
C ASN A 138 -23.53 20.31 -7.69
N PHE A 139 -22.50 19.89 -8.44
CA PHE A 139 -21.84 20.78 -9.39
C PHE A 139 -22.73 21.07 -10.60
N THR A 140 -22.74 22.33 -11.04
CA THR A 140 -23.56 22.80 -12.17
C THR A 140 -22.73 23.44 -13.25
N ALA A 141 -23.15 23.33 -14.51
CA ALA A 141 -22.46 23.96 -15.65
C ALA A 141 -22.30 25.48 -15.47
N LYS A 142 -23.29 26.12 -14.81
CA LYS A 142 -23.23 27.55 -14.48
C LYS A 142 -22.07 27.88 -13.53
N GLN A 143 -21.82 27.07 -12.49
CA GLN A 143 -20.70 27.29 -11.58
C GLN A 143 -19.36 27.17 -12.31
N TYR A 144 -19.20 26.16 -13.17
CA TYR A 144 -17.99 26.01 -13.99
C TYR A 144 -17.74 27.22 -14.88
N VAL A 145 -18.74 27.64 -15.66
CA VAL A 145 -18.62 28.79 -16.56
C VAL A 145 -18.27 30.06 -15.79
N ASN A 146 -18.87 30.28 -14.62
CA ASN A 146 -18.56 31.44 -13.79
C ASN A 146 -17.10 31.44 -13.32
N TRP A 147 -16.59 30.30 -12.85
CA TRP A 147 -15.19 30.18 -12.43
C TRP A 147 -14.21 30.31 -13.58
N ILE A 148 -14.55 29.75 -14.75
CA ILE A 148 -13.73 29.87 -15.96
C ILE A 148 -13.60 31.33 -16.39
N LYS A 149 -14.73 32.05 -16.45
CA LYS A 149 -14.74 33.48 -16.83
C LYS A 149 -14.12 34.38 -15.76
N GLY A 150 -14.19 33.98 -14.49
CA GLY A 150 -13.71 34.78 -13.36
C GLY A 150 -12.21 34.66 -13.08
N ALA A 151 -11.55 33.62 -13.59
CA ALA A 151 -10.13 33.37 -13.34
C ALA A 151 -9.38 32.78 -14.57
N PRO A 152 -9.40 33.45 -15.75
CA PRO A 152 -8.81 32.93 -16.97
C PRO A 152 -7.31 32.61 -16.88
N GLU A 153 -6.50 33.40 -16.16
CA GLU A 153 -5.07 33.14 -16.01
C GLU A 153 -4.80 31.94 -15.10
N PHE A 154 -5.64 31.71 -14.09
CA PHE A 154 -5.61 30.47 -13.31
C PHE A 154 -5.79 29.24 -14.21
N TRP A 155 -6.86 29.21 -15.01
CA TRP A 155 -7.17 28.05 -15.87
C TRP A 155 -6.10 27.81 -16.93
N LYS A 156 -5.58 28.89 -17.53
CA LYS A 156 -4.47 28.82 -18.47
C LYS A 156 -3.20 28.23 -17.85
N THR A 157 -2.86 28.63 -16.62
CA THR A 157 -1.62 28.18 -15.96
C THR A 157 -1.75 26.80 -15.29
N ILE A 158 -2.95 26.39 -14.86
CA ILE A 158 -3.20 25.07 -14.26
C ILE A 158 -3.32 23.95 -15.30
N ARG A 159 -3.77 24.25 -16.54
CA ARG A 159 -3.96 23.29 -17.64
C ARG A 159 -2.84 22.26 -17.80
N PRO A 160 -1.56 22.66 -17.97
CA PRO A 160 -0.48 21.69 -18.16
C PRO A 160 -0.24 20.79 -16.94
N LEU A 161 -0.65 21.19 -15.73
CA LEU A 161 -0.50 20.38 -14.53
C LEU A 161 -1.62 19.34 -14.42
N THR A 162 -2.87 19.73 -14.70
CA THR A 162 -4.00 18.79 -14.73
C THR A 162 -3.82 17.70 -15.78
N LEU A 163 -3.37 18.04 -16.99
CA LEU A 163 -3.14 17.06 -18.07
C LEU A 163 -2.02 16.05 -17.77
N LYS A 164 -1.13 16.34 -16.82
CA LYS A 164 -0.01 15.45 -16.46
C LYS A 164 -0.43 14.32 -15.52
N VAL A 165 -1.62 14.36 -14.92
CA VAL A 165 -2.04 13.33 -13.94
C VAL A 165 -2.18 11.94 -14.54
N LYS A 166 -2.48 11.83 -15.85
CA LYS A 166 -2.47 10.54 -16.58
C LYS A 166 -1.14 9.79 -16.53
N ASN A 167 -0.04 10.50 -16.23
CA ASN A 167 1.29 9.91 -16.13
C ASN A 167 1.65 9.48 -14.69
N LYS A 168 0.70 9.52 -13.74
CA LYS A 168 0.95 9.28 -12.31
C LYS A 168 0.79 7.82 -11.88
N LYS A 169 0.43 6.90 -12.78
CA LYS A 169 0.21 5.49 -12.43
C LYS A 169 1.33 4.88 -11.59
N LYS A 170 2.60 5.04 -11.99
CA LYS A 170 3.72 4.50 -11.22
C LYS A 170 3.83 5.06 -9.79
N GLU A 171 3.50 6.33 -9.61
CA GLU A 171 3.50 6.97 -8.28
C GLU A 171 2.35 6.42 -7.43
N ILE A 172 1.18 6.19 -8.03
CA ILE A 172 -0.01 5.64 -7.36
C ILE A 172 0.20 4.16 -7.01
N ASP A 173 0.70 3.35 -7.94
CA ASP A 173 1.05 1.93 -7.72
C ASP A 173 1.95 1.79 -6.49
N SER A 174 2.94 2.67 -6.34
CA SER A 174 3.85 2.65 -5.18
C SER A 174 3.15 2.90 -3.86
N ILE A 175 2.10 3.74 -3.82
CA ILE A 175 1.33 3.99 -2.60
C ILE A 175 0.46 2.78 -2.29
N TYR A 176 -0.22 2.25 -3.31
CA TYR A 176 -1.14 1.13 -3.19
C TYR A 176 -0.44 -0.15 -2.73
N TYR A 177 0.71 -0.47 -3.33
CA TYR A 177 1.48 -1.65 -2.92
C TYR A 177 2.04 -1.56 -1.50
N LYS A 178 2.34 -0.36 -1.00
CA LYS A 178 2.73 -0.15 0.40
C LYS A 178 1.53 -0.26 1.34
N MET A 179 0.37 0.22 0.91
CA MET A 179 -0.86 0.08 1.68
C MET A 179 -1.24 -1.39 1.84
N GLU A 180 -1.17 -2.17 0.77
CA GLU A 180 -1.38 -3.63 0.81
C GLU A 180 -0.39 -4.34 1.75
N GLU A 181 0.87 -3.90 1.79
CA GLU A 181 1.89 -4.44 2.69
C GLU A 181 1.57 -4.14 4.16
N TYR A 182 1.17 -2.91 4.48
CA TYR A 182 0.84 -2.52 5.85
C TYR A 182 -0.53 -2.98 6.32
N TYR A 183 -1.47 -3.16 5.40
CA TYR A 183 -2.86 -3.47 5.69
C TYR A 183 -3.35 -4.63 4.81
N PRO A 184 -3.18 -5.90 5.24
CA PRO A 184 -3.49 -7.08 4.41
C PRO A 184 -4.95 -7.20 3.93
N ASN A 185 -5.89 -6.46 4.53
CA ASN A 185 -7.29 -6.42 4.12
C ASN A 185 -7.59 -5.29 3.11
N PHE A 186 -6.55 -4.60 2.63
CA PHE A 186 -6.66 -3.47 1.72
C PHE A 186 -7.52 -3.81 0.50
N GLN A 187 -8.53 -2.98 0.26
CA GLN A 187 -9.34 -3.00 -0.95
C GLN A 187 -8.89 -1.83 -1.81
N ALA A 188 -8.25 -2.11 -2.95
CA ALA A 188 -7.75 -1.08 -3.85
C ALA A 188 -8.92 -0.29 -4.46
N PRO A 189 -9.08 1.01 -4.15
CA PRO A 189 -10.14 1.80 -4.73
C PRO A 189 -9.76 2.27 -6.15
N ASN A 190 -10.76 2.53 -6.98
CA ASN A 190 -10.54 3.27 -8.22
C ASN A 190 -10.19 4.74 -7.90
N ILE A 191 -9.53 5.42 -8.83
CA ILE A 191 -9.25 6.86 -8.71
C ILE A 191 -9.82 7.59 -9.92
N CYS A 192 -10.72 8.53 -9.68
CA CYS A 192 -11.22 9.44 -10.69
C CYS A 192 -10.62 10.83 -10.53
N PHE A 193 -9.89 11.26 -11.57
CA PHE A 193 -9.43 12.62 -11.73
C PHE A 193 -10.41 13.38 -12.61
N ALA A 194 -11.09 14.36 -12.01
CA ALA A 194 -11.93 15.31 -12.72
C ALA A 194 -11.54 16.74 -12.34
N ILE A 195 -12.04 17.73 -13.06
CA ILE A 195 -11.90 19.13 -12.69
C ILE A 195 -13.18 19.59 -12.01
N SER A 196 -13.08 20.14 -10.81
CA SER A 196 -14.19 20.72 -10.07
C SER A 196 -14.30 22.24 -10.35
N PRO A 197 -15.43 22.90 -10.03
CA PRO A 197 -15.54 24.34 -10.08
C PRO A 197 -14.85 24.98 -8.84
N ILE A 198 -13.58 24.61 -8.58
CA ILE A 198 -12.74 25.09 -7.47
C ILE A 198 -13.46 24.94 -6.11
N GLN A 199 -13.98 23.74 -5.83
CA GLN A 199 -14.78 23.50 -4.62
C GLN A 199 -14.32 22.29 -3.79
N SER A 200 -13.73 21.26 -4.39
CA SER A 200 -13.39 20.03 -3.65
C SER A 200 -12.06 19.47 -4.13
N GLY A 201 -11.07 19.36 -3.23
CA GLY A 201 -9.72 18.85 -3.57
C GLY A 201 -9.66 17.33 -3.68
N GLY A 202 -10.21 16.64 -2.68
CA GLY A 202 -10.36 15.19 -2.62
C GLY A 202 -11.63 14.82 -1.86
N THR A 203 -12.17 13.64 -2.14
CA THR A 203 -13.21 12.99 -1.34
C THR A 203 -13.29 11.52 -1.75
N THR A 204 -14.10 10.73 -1.03
CA THR A 204 -14.24 9.30 -1.27
C THR A 204 -15.71 8.89 -1.35
N ASP A 205 -15.99 7.83 -2.10
CA ASP A 205 -17.28 7.15 -2.12
C ASP A 205 -17.06 5.66 -2.40
N LYS A 206 -17.35 4.79 -1.41
CA LYS A 206 -17.42 3.31 -1.55
C LYS A 206 -16.44 2.70 -2.57
N GLY A 207 -15.14 2.69 -2.26
CA GLY A 207 -14.13 2.11 -3.14
C GLY A 207 -13.74 2.99 -4.33
N LEU A 208 -14.05 4.29 -4.28
CA LEU A 208 -13.64 5.29 -5.25
C LEU A 208 -13.03 6.50 -4.53
N ILE A 209 -11.89 6.96 -5.05
CA ILE A 209 -11.28 8.24 -4.69
C ILE A 209 -11.62 9.25 -5.80
N LEU A 210 -12.16 10.40 -5.40
CA LEU A 210 -12.57 11.49 -6.28
C LEU A 210 -11.64 12.69 -6.07
N ILE A 211 -10.85 13.04 -7.09
CA ILE A 211 -9.86 14.13 -7.00
C ILE A 211 -10.28 15.31 -7.87
N GLY A 212 -10.47 16.47 -7.24
CA GLY A 212 -10.53 17.76 -7.92
C GLY A 212 -9.14 18.19 -8.35
N THR A 213 -8.82 17.84 -9.59
CA THR A 213 -7.46 17.86 -10.13
C THR A 213 -6.87 19.26 -10.17
N GLU A 214 -7.70 20.27 -10.40
CA GLU A 214 -7.29 21.67 -10.36
C GLU A 214 -6.79 22.06 -8.97
N ILE A 215 -7.45 21.65 -7.89
CA ILE A 215 -7.00 21.95 -6.51
C ILE A 215 -5.77 21.10 -6.16
N ALA A 216 -5.79 19.80 -6.46
CA ALA A 216 -4.72 18.86 -6.12
C ALA A 216 -3.38 19.21 -6.78
N THR A 217 -3.40 19.87 -7.93
CA THR A 217 -2.19 20.22 -8.70
C THR A 217 -1.70 21.64 -8.50
N VAL A 218 -2.44 22.50 -7.77
CA VAL A 218 -2.04 23.90 -7.57
C VAL A 218 -0.71 24.01 -6.82
N ASN A 219 0.19 24.77 -7.43
CA ASN A 219 1.39 25.27 -6.79
C ASN A 219 1.53 26.75 -7.15
N PRO A 220 1.42 27.69 -6.19
CA PRO A 220 1.41 29.13 -6.45
C PRO A 220 2.76 29.65 -6.98
N LYS A 221 3.82 28.83 -7.00
CA LYS A 221 5.08 29.16 -7.68
C LYS A 221 5.01 29.03 -9.20
N THR A 222 4.02 28.29 -9.72
CA THR A 222 3.89 27.97 -11.15
C THR A 222 2.49 28.23 -11.70
N VAL A 223 1.49 28.39 -10.84
CA VAL A 223 0.09 28.65 -11.18
C VAL A 223 -0.25 30.06 -10.74
N ASP A 224 -0.87 30.84 -11.64
CA ASP A 224 -1.35 32.17 -11.30
C ASP A 224 -2.64 32.07 -10.48
N ILE A 225 -2.57 32.56 -9.24
CA ILE A 225 -3.71 32.59 -8.31
C ILE A 225 -4.15 34.03 -7.99
N SER A 226 -3.70 35.02 -8.76
CA SER A 226 -4.00 36.44 -8.54
C SER A 226 -5.50 36.75 -8.64
N GLU A 227 -6.21 36.01 -9.50
CA GLU A 227 -7.65 36.11 -9.74
C GLU A 227 -8.49 35.29 -8.75
N ILE A 228 -7.85 34.41 -7.97
CA ILE A 228 -8.51 33.62 -6.94
C ILE A 228 -8.66 34.49 -5.68
N ASN A 229 -9.88 34.48 -5.13
CA ASN A 229 -10.26 35.32 -3.99
C ASN A 229 -10.85 34.50 -2.85
N GLY A 230 -11.01 35.14 -1.69
CA GLY A 230 -11.68 34.57 -0.53
C GLY A 230 -10.93 33.38 0.05
N PHE A 231 -11.71 32.38 0.48
CA PHE A 231 -11.20 31.19 1.16
C PHE A 231 -10.20 30.39 0.31
N MET A 232 -10.54 30.12 -0.95
CA MET A 232 -9.70 29.31 -1.84
C MET A 232 -8.32 29.94 -2.11
N LYS A 233 -8.21 31.26 -2.07
CA LYS A 233 -6.91 31.93 -2.17
C LYS A 233 -5.96 31.51 -1.06
N LYS A 234 -6.44 31.48 0.18
CA LYS A 234 -5.64 31.10 1.36
C LYS A 234 -5.21 29.63 1.31
N VAL A 235 -6.09 28.77 0.79
CA VAL A 235 -5.77 27.35 0.53
C VAL A 235 -4.64 27.24 -0.50
N PHE A 236 -4.77 27.94 -1.63
CA PHE A 236 -3.80 27.89 -2.72
C PHE A 236 -2.44 28.51 -2.38
N GLU A 237 -2.40 29.57 -1.59
CA GLU A 237 -1.15 30.18 -1.10
C GLU A 237 -0.26 29.18 -0.34
N ASN A 238 -0.85 28.17 0.29
CA ASN A 238 -0.15 27.14 1.05
C ASN A 238 -0.12 25.77 0.35
N SER A 239 -0.52 25.71 -0.92
CA SER A 239 -0.55 24.49 -1.73
C SER A 239 0.79 24.24 -2.44
N PHE A 240 1.15 22.97 -2.65
CA PHE A 240 2.44 22.58 -3.25
C PHE A 240 2.33 21.67 -4.48
N GLY A 241 1.10 21.34 -4.92
CA GLY A 241 0.85 20.39 -5.99
C GLY A 241 1.24 18.94 -5.63
N ASP A 242 1.14 18.57 -4.35
CA ASP A 242 1.57 17.27 -3.82
C ASP A 242 0.45 16.23 -3.90
N ILE A 243 0.10 15.85 -5.13
CA ILE A 243 -0.96 14.88 -5.43
C ILE A 243 -0.74 13.55 -4.69
N LYS A 244 0.52 13.14 -4.47
CA LYS A 244 0.81 11.89 -3.76
C LYS A 244 0.33 11.90 -2.31
N SER A 245 0.54 13.03 -1.62
CA SER A 245 0.08 13.20 -0.24
C SER A 245 -1.44 13.20 -0.16
N LEU A 246 -2.11 13.88 -1.10
CA LEU A 246 -3.57 13.83 -1.18
C LEU A 246 -4.08 12.42 -1.46
N ILE A 247 -3.57 11.72 -2.48
CA ILE A 247 -4.01 10.35 -2.80
C ILE A 247 -3.76 9.40 -1.63
N ALA A 248 -2.62 9.50 -0.94
CA ALA A 248 -2.34 8.65 0.21
C ALA A 248 -3.29 8.93 1.38
N HIS A 249 -3.69 10.18 1.58
CA HIS A 249 -4.67 10.58 2.59
C HIS A 249 -6.06 10.02 2.26
N GLU A 250 -6.58 10.28 1.06
CA GLU A 250 -7.89 9.76 0.61
C GLU A 250 -7.91 8.23 0.55
N LEU A 251 -6.78 7.60 0.22
CA LEU A 251 -6.65 6.15 0.24
C LEU A 251 -6.92 5.58 1.64
N VAL A 252 -6.48 6.26 2.70
CA VAL A 252 -6.76 5.80 4.06
C VAL A 252 -8.24 5.92 4.38
N HIS A 253 -8.90 7.03 3.99
CA HIS A 253 -10.34 7.21 4.19
C HIS A 253 -11.17 6.11 3.52
N THR A 254 -10.76 5.62 2.34
CA THR A 254 -11.46 4.48 1.69
C THR A 254 -11.41 3.18 2.49
N GLN A 255 -10.50 3.06 3.47
CA GLN A 255 -10.36 1.89 4.33
C GLN A 255 -10.93 2.11 5.74
N GLN A 256 -11.23 3.36 6.12
CA GLN A 256 -11.82 3.67 7.42
C GLN A 256 -13.31 3.29 7.43
N PRO A 257 -13.81 2.69 8.53
CA PRO A 257 -15.17 2.16 8.58
C PRO A 257 -16.24 3.25 8.63
N ASN A 258 -15.91 4.38 9.24
CA ASN A 258 -16.72 5.59 9.24
C ASN A 258 -15.99 6.56 8.32
N GLY A 259 -16.58 6.90 7.17
CA GLY A 259 -15.98 7.88 6.26
C GLY A 259 -15.85 9.26 6.90
N ASP A 260 -15.39 10.23 6.11
CA ASP A 260 -15.19 11.61 6.62
C ASP A 260 -16.51 12.24 7.05
N ASN A 261 -16.51 12.88 8.22
CA ASN A 261 -17.63 13.63 8.80
C ASN A 261 -18.89 12.80 9.15
N GLU A 262 -18.79 11.48 9.34
CA GLU A 262 -19.93 10.67 9.80
C GLU A 262 -20.28 10.90 11.30
N ASN A 263 -19.38 11.55 12.05
CA ASN A 263 -19.56 11.84 13.47
C ASN A 263 -19.22 13.30 13.78
N GLU A 264 -20.18 14.03 14.35
CA GLU A 264 -20.02 15.44 14.74
C GLU A 264 -19.01 15.65 15.90
N SER A 265 -18.59 14.58 16.58
CA SER A 265 -17.64 14.65 17.68
C SER A 265 -16.29 15.24 17.24
N LEU A 266 -15.83 16.28 17.95
CA LEU A 266 -14.52 16.89 17.73
C LEU A 266 -13.37 15.88 17.83
N LEU A 267 -13.42 14.96 18.80
CA LEU A 267 -12.37 13.96 18.99
C LEU A 267 -12.38 12.94 17.85
N SER A 268 -13.56 12.47 17.45
CA SER A 268 -13.70 11.52 16.34
C SER A 268 -13.15 12.12 15.05
N GLN A 269 -13.59 13.32 14.69
CA GLN A 269 -13.14 14.00 13.48
C GLN A 269 -11.63 14.23 13.47
N ALA A 270 -11.05 14.66 14.60
CA ALA A 270 -9.59 14.80 14.71
C ALA A 270 -8.86 13.48 14.48
N ILE A 271 -9.26 12.40 15.15
CA ILE A 271 -8.58 11.11 14.99
C ILE A 271 -8.76 10.58 13.57
N THR A 272 -9.94 10.66 12.96
CA THR A 272 -10.18 10.22 11.57
C THR A 272 -9.23 10.91 10.58
N GLU A 273 -9.24 12.23 10.54
CA GLU A 273 -8.44 13.06 9.63
C GLU A 273 -6.94 12.97 9.91
N GLY A 274 -6.57 13.05 11.19
CA GLY A 274 -5.18 12.96 11.61
C GLY A 274 -4.57 11.58 11.40
N SER A 275 -5.37 10.51 11.50
CA SER A 275 -4.95 9.14 11.20
C SER A 275 -4.67 8.97 9.71
N ALA A 276 -5.51 9.54 8.84
CA ALA A 276 -5.26 9.54 7.40
C ALA A 276 -3.92 10.21 7.05
N ASP A 277 -3.64 11.37 7.63
CA ASP A 277 -2.33 12.02 7.46
C ASP A 277 -1.16 11.24 8.05
N PHE A 278 -1.35 10.60 9.21
CA PHE A 278 -0.28 9.80 9.82
C PHE A 278 0.05 8.56 8.99
N ILE A 279 -0.95 7.80 8.56
CA ILE A 279 -0.74 6.62 7.71
C ILE A 279 -0.20 7.04 6.35
N ALA A 280 -0.69 8.13 5.75
CA ALA A 280 -0.12 8.69 4.53
C ALA A 280 1.37 9.04 4.69
N THR A 281 1.77 9.55 5.86
CA THR A 281 3.17 9.81 6.19
C THR A 281 4.02 8.53 6.23
N LEU A 282 3.48 7.44 6.77
CA LEU A 282 4.14 6.12 6.74
C LEU A 282 4.28 5.60 5.31
N LEU A 283 3.21 5.64 4.51
CA LEU A 283 3.20 5.19 3.12
C LEU A 283 4.23 5.96 2.27
N LEU A 284 4.29 7.27 2.45
CA LEU A 284 5.14 8.13 1.63
C LEU A 284 6.57 8.27 2.16
N GLU A 285 6.84 7.82 3.39
CA GLU A 285 8.10 8.02 4.11
C GLU A 285 8.52 9.50 4.16
N LYS A 286 7.54 10.39 4.16
CA LYS A 286 7.69 11.84 4.28
C LYS A 286 6.43 12.40 4.93
N GLN A 287 6.56 13.57 5.57
CA GLN A 287 5.41 14.29 6.10
C GLN A 287 4.40 14.59 4.97
N SER A 288 3.18 14.05 5.07
CA SER A 288 2.08 14.33 4.12
C SER A 288 1.33 15.61 4.47
N MET A 289 1.13 15.87 5.76
CA MET A 289 0.41 17.03 6.28
C MET A 289 1.09 18.35 5.89
N ASN A 290 0.28 19.38 5.63
CA ASN A 290 0.76 20.72 5.33
C ASN A 290 1.79 21.22 6.36
N SER A 291 2.97 21.64 5.88
CA SER A 291 4.07 22.04 6.76
C SER A 291 3.76 23.27 7.63
N ALA A 292 2.87 24.17 7.21
CA ALA A 292 2.46 25.30 8.04
C ALA A 292 1.69 24.84 9.29
N ILE A 293 0.74 23.91 9.09
CA ILE A 293 -0.05 23.30 10.18
C ILE A 293 0.87 22.51 11.11
N PHE A 294 1.66 21.59 10.54
CA PHE A 294 2.52 20.70 11.33
C PHE A 294 3.57 21.47 12.15
N ASN A 295 4.25 22.45 11.54
CA ASN A 295 5.26 23.25 12.25
C ASN A 295 4.66 24.14 13.34
N TYR A 296 3.48 24.71 13.10
CA TYR A 296 2.77 25.46 14.13
C TYR A 296 2.34 24.56 15.29
N GLY A 297 1.79 23.39 14.96
CA GLY A 297 1.40 22.35 15.90
C GLY A 297 2.55 21.92 16.81
N GLN A 298 3.71 21.59 16.23
CA GLN A 298 4.91 21.17 16.96
C GLN A 298 5.41 22.27 17.92
N LYS A 299 5.39 23.54 17.49
CA LYS A 299 5.82 24.67 18.33
C LYS A 299 4.88 24.96 19.50
N ASN A 300 3.59 24.64 19.36
CA ASN A 300 2.54 24.99 20.32
C ASN A 300 1.89 23.77 20.97
N GLN A 301 2.53 22.60 20.90
CA GLN A 301 1.91 21.30 21.13
C GLN A 301 1.16 21.20 22.47
N ARG A 302 1.82 21.58 23.60
CA ARG A 302 1.20 21.55 24.92
C ARG A 302 -0.03 22.45 25.01
N LYS A 303 0.07 23.68 24.49
CA LYS A 303 -1.02 24.65 24.54
C LYS A 303 -2.22 24.14 23.73
N LEU A 304 -1.98 23.69 22.51
CA LEU A 304 -3.04 23.17 21.63
C LEU A 304 -3.70 21.93 22.22
N TRP A 305 -2.92 21.01 22.80
CA TRP A 305 -3.49 19.83 23.45
C TRP A 305 -4.43 20.19 24.61
N LEU A 306 -4.02 21.10 25.49
CA LEU A 306 -4.85 21.52 26.63
C LEU A 306 -6.14 22.23 26.18
N GLU A 307 -6.05 23.10 25.17
CA GLU A 307 -7.23 23.74 24.56
C GLU A 307 -8.17 22.70 23.95
N PHE A 308 -7.63 21.80 23.12
CA PHE A 308 -8.40 20.76 22.44
C PHE A 308 -9.09 19.82 23.44
N LYS A 309 -8.35 19.36 24.45
CA LYS A 309 -8.90 18.50 25.50
C LYS A 309 -10.05 19.17 26.25
N ASN A 310 -9.95 20.46 26.57
CA ASN A 310 -11.03 21.18 27.23
C ASN A 310 -12.31 21.22 26.36
N ASP A 311 -12.17 21.41 25.05
CA ASP A 311 -13.30 21.38 24.13
C ASP A 311 -13.93 19.99 24.02
N VAL A 312 -13.10 18.94 23.97
CA VAL A 312 -13.55 17.54 23.99
C VAL A 312 -14.26 17.18 25.30
N ASP A 313 -13.70 17.56 26.45
CA ASP A 313 -14.30 17.32 27.77
C ASP A 313 -15.62 18.08 27.95
N ALA A 314 -15.75 19.25 27.33
CA ALA A 314 -16.99 20.03 27.27
C ALA A 314 -18.03 19.44 26.30
N GLY A 315 -17.69 18.37 25.56
CA GLY A 315 -18.60 17.71 24.63
C GLY A 315 -18.88 18.49 23.35
N LYS A 316 -17.98 19.42 22.97
CA LYS A 316 -18.17 20.21 21.75
C LYS A 316 -18.03 19.36 20.49
N THR A 317 -18.85 19.70 19.50
CA THR A 317 -18.73 19.19 18.13
C THR A 317 -17.62 19.92 17.38
N PHE A 318 -17.16 19.38 16.24
CA PHE A 318 -16.14 20.08 15.45
C PHE A 318 -16.66 21.42 14.89
N GLU A 319 -17.95 21.52 14.54
CA GLU A 319 -18.59 22.74 14.01
C GLU A 319 -18.69 23.87 15.05
N GLU A 320 -18.78 23.53 16.34
CA GLU A 320 -18.83 24.51 17.45
C GLU A 320 -17.45 25.11 17.79
N THR A 321 -16.40 24.71 17.08
CA THR A 321 -15.01 25.10 17.35
C THR A 321 -14.30 25.69 16.14
N ASP A 322 -13.06 26.16 16.32
CA ASP A 322 -12.18 26.62 15.24
C ASP A 322 -11.08 25.61 14.88
N TRP A 323 -11.24 24.33 15.27
CA TRP A 323 -10.25 23.28 14.98
C TRP A 323 -10.24 22.85 13.50
N PHE A 324 -11.36 23.03 12.80
CA PHE A 324 -11.58 22.63 11.41
C PHE A 324 -12.14 23.79 10.59
N TYR A 325 -11.69 23.90 9.34
CA TYR A 325 -12.22 24.77 8.29
C TYR A 325 -12.27 26.28 8.63
N ASN A 326 -11.60 26.73 9.70
CA ASN A 326 -11.56 28.15 10.09
C ASN A 326 -10.33 28.88 9.56
N TYR A 327 -10.41 29.32 8.31
CA TYR A 327 -9.36 30.06 7.63
C TYR A 327 -9.35 31.57 7.91
N ASN A 328 -10.21 32.03 8.82
CA ASN A 328 -10.27 33.42 9.28
C ASN A 328 -9.64 33.61 10.68
N SER A 329 -9.13 32.54 11.28
CA SER A 329 -8.46 32.58 12.58
C SER A 329 -7.04 33.19 12.49
N LYS A 330 -6.49 33.54 13.66
CA LYS A 330 -5.10 34.01 13.82
C LYS A 330 -4.08 32.86 13.86
N ARG A 331 -4.56 31.62 13.95
CA ARG A 331 -3.77 30.38 13.87
C ARG A 331 -4.06 29.67 12.54
N PRO A 332 -3.19 28.77 12.07
CA PRO A 332 -3.50 27.95 10.90
C PRO A 332 -4.85 27.26 11.06
N ALA A 333 -5.61 27.15 9.98
CA ALA A 333 -6.78 26.30 9.93
C ALA A 333 -6.38 24.83 10.12
N ASP A 334 -7.36 23.98 10.41
CA ASP A 334 -7.23 22.53 10.40
C ASP A 334 -6.22 21.97 11.41
N LEU A 335 -6.03 22.66 12.54
CA LEU A 335 -5.19 22.17 13.65
C LEU A 335 -5.76 20.91 14.32
N GLY A 336 -7.03 20.59 14.10
CA GLY A 336 -7.61 19.30 14.49
C GLY A 336 -6.89 18.11 13.86
N TYR A 337 -6.49 18.22 12.58
CA TYR A 337 -5.68 17.20 11.87
C TYR A 337 -4.37 16.95 12.59
N TYR A 338 -3.69 18.02 13.02
CA TYR A 338 -2.43 17.91 13.77
C TYR A 338 -2.62 17.16 15.09
N ILE A 339 -3.67 17.46 15.86
CA ILE A 339 -3.92 16.76 17.14
C ILE A 339 -4.18 15.28 16.90
N GLY A 340 -5.05 14.94 15.95
CA GLY A 340 -5.33 13.56 15.57
C GLY A 340 -4.09 12.80 15.11
N TYR A 341 -3.26 13.44 14.27
CA TYR A 341 -2.00 12.89 13.81
C TYR A 341 -1.11 12.52 14.98
N LYS A 342 -1.00 13.39 15.99
CA LYS A 342 -0.16 13.13 17.17
C LYS A 342 -0.73 12.04 18.08
N ILE A 343 -2.05 11.88 18.13
CA ILE A 343 -2.70 10.76 18.82
C ILE A 343 -2.37 9.45 18.11
N ALA A 344 -2.60 9.36 16.80
CA ALA A 344 -2.29 8.17 15.99
C ALA A 344 -0.79 7.83 16.04
N GLU A 345 0.08 8.84 15.93
CA GLU A 345 1.54 8.67 16.04
C GLU A 345 1.94 8.12 17.41
N SER A 346 1.34 8.63 18.50
CA SER A 346 1.60 8.15 19.86
C SER A 346 1.18 6.69 20.03
N TYR A 347 -0.02 6.34 19.55
CA TYR A 347 -0.51 4.97 19.54
C TYR A 347 0.44 4.03 18.80
N TYR A 348 0.78 4.38 17.56
CA TYR A 348 1.70 3.61 16.75
C TYR A 348 3.05 3.43 17.42
N LYS A 349 3.63 4.48 18.02
CA LYS A 349 4.94 4.42 18.68
C LYS A 349 4.92 3.51 19.91
N ASN A 350 3.86 3.56 20.70
CA ASN A 350 3.72 2.81 21.95
C ASN A 350 3.29 1.35 21.75
N SER A 351 2.77 0.99 20.58
CA SER A 351 2.40 -0.40 20.29
C SER A 351 3.62 -1.26 19.95
N ASP A 352 3.71 -2.46 20.53
CA ASP A 352 4.76 -3.43 20.20
C ASP A 352 4.56 -4.02 18.79
N ASN A 353 3.30 -4.20 18.38
CA ASN A 353 2.93 -4.75 17.08
C ASN A 353 2.49 -3.63 16.12
N LYS A 354 3.39 -3.21 15.24
CA LYS A 354 3.14 -2.11 14.29
C LYS A 354 2.07 -2.42 13.24
N GLU A 355 1.99 -3.68 12.80
CA GLU A 355 0.95 -4.11 11.86
C GLU A 355 -0.44 -4.03 12.50
N GLN A 356 -0.55 -4.46 13.77
CA GLN A 356 -1.80 -4.33 14.52
C GLN A 356 -2.12 -2.86 14.76
N ALA A 357 -1.13 -2.03 15.11
CA ALA A 357 -1.36 -0.61 15.32
C ALA A 357 -1.91 0.11 14.10
N ILE A 358 -1.44 -0.22 12.89
CA ILE A 358 -1.98 0.34 11.64
C ILE A 358 -3.44 -0.10 11.45
N LYS A 359 -3.77 -1.36 11.74
CA LYS A 359 -5.16 -1.83 11.67
C LYS A 359 -6.05 -1.09 12.67
N ASP A 360 -5.59 -0.87 13.89
CA ASP A 360 -6.37 -0.19 14.93
C ASP A 360 -6.57 1.29 14.60
N ILE A 361 -5.55 1.95 14.05
CA ILE A 361 -5.62 3.34 13.57
C ILE A 361 -6.65 3.48 12.43
N ILE A 362 -6.61 2.59 11.44
CA ILE A 362 -7.54 2.61 10.30
C ILE A 362 -8.96 2.25 10.74
N ASN A 363 -9.12 1.27 11.63
CA ASN A 363 -10.44 0.79 12.05
C ASN A 363 -10.97 1.48 13.32
N MET A 364 -10.42 2.65 13.66
CA MET A 364 -10.81 3.39 14.86
C MET A 364 -12.32 3.69 14.83
N ASN A 365 -13.04 3.21 15.84
CA ASN A 365 -14.46 3.41 16.03
C ASN A 365 -14.81 3.94 17.43
N GLU A 366 -13.93 3.74 18.42
CA GLU A 366 -14.09 4.19 19.81
C GLU A 366 -13.05 5.27 20.15
N PRO A 367 -13.29 6.56 19.81
CA PRO A 367 -12.27 7.60 19.85
C PRO A 367 -11.74 7.90 21.26
N LYS A 368 -12.56 7.72 22.30
CA LYS A 368 -12.15 7.95 23.71
C LYS A 368 -11.19 6.86 24.18
N GLU A 369 -11.52 5.61 23.94
CA GLU A 369 -10.65 4.47 24.28
C GLU A 369 -9.34 4.55 23.50
N PHE A 370 -9.42 4.82 22.20
CA PHE A 370 -8.24 4.99 21.34
C PHE A 370 -7.30 6.10 21.86
N LEU A 371 -7.86 7.24 22.30
CA LEU A 371 -7.06 8.31 22.92
C LEU A 371 -6.37 7.84 24.22
N GLU A 372 -7.06 7.10 25.08
CA GLU A 372 -6.47 6.59 26.33
C GLU A 372 -5.33 5.60 26.07
N GLU A 373 -5.55 4.66 25.15
CA GLU A 373 -4.56 3.66 24.73
C GLU A 373 -3.36 4.29 24.04
N SER A 374 -3.57 5.34 23.23
CA SER A 374 -2.49 6.08 22.56
C SER A 374 -1.45 6.62 23.54
N SER A 375 -1.86 6.85 24.80
CA SER A 375 -1.09 7.51 25.85
C SER A 375 -0.62 8.92 25.50
N TYR A 376 -1.18 9.54 24.46
CA TYR A 376 -0.82 10.90 24.05
C TYR A 376 -1.12 11.91 25.16
N GLY A 377 -2.29 11.81 25.79
CA GLY A 377 -2.70 12.70 26.86
C GLY A 377 -1.82 12.62 28.12
N LYS A 378 -1.08 11.52 28.32
CA LYS A 378 -0.16 11.33 29.46
C LYS A 378 1.18 12.04 29.26
N SER A 379 1.45 12.58 28.06
CA SER A 379 2.70 13.26 27.73
C SER A 379 2.73 14.74 28.14
N PHE A 380 1.68 15.24 28.79
CA PHE A 380 1.51 16.64 29.22
C PHE A 380 1.02 16.70 30.66
#